data_AF-H5U6M1-F1
#
_entry.id   AF-H5U6M1-F1
#
_cell.length_a   1.000
_cell.length_b   1.000
_cell.length_c   1.000
_cell.angle_alpha   90.00
_cell.angle_beta   90.00
_cell.angle_gamma   90.00
#
_symmetry.space_group_name_H-M   'P 1'
#
loop_
_entity.id
_entity.type
_entity.pdbx_description
1 polymer ?
#
loop_
_entity_poly.entity_id
_entity_poly.type
_entity_poly.pdbx_seq_one_letter_code
_entity_poly.pdbx_strand_id
1 'polypeptide(L)'
;MTTSHPTTSDLRAGRAELTRFVRERADLTSRELGFGWAGVAAAPSTYQQLRGAFAHSQETGDPLPVSSLFCESTTYDSPEDNIRFRYYHDVHHVRLGLSFNLDDELELAQWHLNVLALAGFGKGSLPYELLTADLVGQIFLMGVIGRFPLDQSRFVATCHEAGLVSGLLAEIRRLP
;
A
#
# COMPACT_ATOMS: atom_id res chain seq x y z
N MET A 1 -17.69 9.84 24.70
CA MET A 1 -17.61 8.48 24.12
C MET A 1 -16.21 7.97 24.39
N THR A 2 -16.07 6.95 25.23
CA THR A 2 -14.79 6.30 25.52
C THR A 2 -14.37 5.50 24.28
N THR A 3 -13.36 5.97 23.56
CA THR A 3 -12.70 5.21 22.49
C THR A 3 -11.98 4.04 23.14
N SER A 4 -12.60 2.86 23.11
CA SER A 4 -11.88 1.63 23.46
C SER A 4 -10.79 1.43 22.44
N HIS A 5 -9.53 1.44 22.88
CA HIS A 5 -8.42 1.05 22.01
C HIS A 5 -8.65 -0.39 21.53
N PRO A 6 -8.52 -0.66 20.22
CA PRO A 6 -8.72 -1.99 19.67
C PRO A 6 -7.72 -2.97 20.28
N THR A 7 -8.20 -4.17 20.55
CA THR A 7 -7.37 -5.24 21.11
C THR A 7 -6.42 -5.80 20.03
N THR A 8 -5.39 -6.53 20.45
CA THR A 8 -4.53 -7.27 19.52
C THR A 8 -5.32 -8.24 18.62
N SER A 9 -6.46 -8.75 19.11
CA SER A 9 -7.37 -9.59 18.33
C SER A 9 -8.07 -8.79 17.23
N ASP A 10 -8.51 -7.56 17.54
CA ASP A 10 -9.18 -6.68 16.57
C ASP A 10 -8.21 -6.25 15.47
N LEU A 11 -6.97 -5.90 15.82
CA LEU A 11 -5.92 -5.58 14.85
C LEU A 11 -5.63 -6.73 13.89
N ARG A 12 -5.59 -7.97 14.40
CA ARG A 12 -5.42 -9.15 13.55
C ARG A 12 -6.61 -9.33 12.59
N ALA A 13 -7.84 -9.13 13.07
CA ALA A 13 -9.04 -9.23 12.25
C ALA A 13 -9.05 -8.15 11.15
N GLY A 14 -8.78 -6.88 11.50
CA GLY A 14 -8.71 -5.79 10.54
C GLY A 14 -7.61 -5.99 9.49
N ARG A 15 -6.44 -6.50 9.89
CA ARG A 15 -5.36 -6.90 8.96
C ARG A 15 -5.79 -8.00 8.00
N ALA A 16 -6.50 -9.02 8.48
CA ALA A 16 -6.99 -10.10 7.62
C ALA A 16 -8.07 -9.61 6.63
N GLU A 17 -8.94 -8.69 7.05
CA GLU A 17 -9.92 -8.04 6.17
C GLU A 17 -9.26 -7.19 5.09
N LEU A 18 -8.30 -6.34 5.47
CA LEU A 18 -7.52 -5.55 4.52
C LEU A 18 -6.76 -6.43 3.53
N THR A 19 -6.11 -7.48 4.03
CA THR A 19 -5.38 -8.44 3.20
C THR A 19 -6.30 -9.10 2.18
N ARG A 20 -7.48 -9.57 2.61
CA ARG A 20 -8.48 -10.16 1.72
C ARG A 20 -8.92 -9.19 0.64
N PHE A 21 -9.23 -7.95 1.01
CA PHE A 21 -9.60 -6.90 0.07
C PHE A 21 -8.51 -6.67 -0.98
N VAL A 22 -7.24 -6.54 -0.57
CA VAL A 22 -6.11 -6.33 -1.49
C VAL A 22 -5.94 -7.51 -2.45
N ARG A 23 -6.03 -8.75 -1.94
CA ARG A 23 -5.98 -9.96 -2.79
C ARG A 23 -7.06 -9.93 -3.86
N GLU A 24 -8.30 -9.69 -3.46
CA GLU A 24 -9.44 -9.63 -4.39
C GLU A 24 -9.25 -8.55 -5.45
N ARG A 25 -8.73 -7.37 -5.07
CA ARG A 25 -8.47 -6.27 -6.01
C ARG A 25 -7.33 -6.58 -6.98
N ALA A 26 -6.23 -7.16 -6.50
CA ALA A 26 -5.15 -7.61 -7.36
C ALA A 26 -5.62 -8.69 -8.36
N ASP A 27 -6.38 -9.68 -7.89
CA ASP A 27 -6.90 -10.78 -8.73
C ASP A 27 -7.94 -10.29 -9.75
N LEU A 28 -8.82 -9.36 -9.37
CA LEU A 28 -9.75 -8.72 -10.31
C LEU A 28 -8.99 -7.91 -11.38
N THR A 29 -8.02 -7.10 -10.96
CA THR A 29 -7.21 -6.28 -11.86
C THR A 29 -6.43 -7.16 -12.85
N SER A 30 -5.85 -8.26 -12.39
CA SER A 30 -5.13 -9.21 -13.24
C SER A 30 -6.04 -9.87 -14.28
N ARG A 31 -7.26 -10.27 -13.89
CA ARG A 31 -8.25 -10.83 -14.82
C ARG A 31 -8.72 -9.81 -15.86
N GLU A 32 -8.90 -8.55 -15.47
CA GLU A 32 -9.29 -7.47 -16.39
C GLU A 32 -8.20 -7.18 -17.43
N LEU A 33 -6.93 -7.20 -17.01
CA LEU A 33 -5.80 -6.84 -17.86
C LEU A 33 -5.23 -8.00 -18.66
N GLY A 34 -5.47 -9.24 -18.24
CA GLY A 34 -4.95 -10.43 -18.90
C GLY A 34 -3.50 -10.77 -18.53
N PHE A 35 -2.90 -10.08 -17.56
CA PHE A 35 -1.56 -10.35 -17.04
C PHE A 35 -1.49 -10.18 -15.51
N GLY A 36 -0.55 -10.87 -14.88
CA GLY A 36 -0.33 -10.87 -13.43
C GLY A 36 0.84 -9.97 -13.00
N TRP A 37 1.52 -10.38 -11.93
CA TRP A 37 2.67 -9.68 -11.37
C TRP A 37 3.82 -10.62 -11.05
N ALA A 38 5.03 -10.06 -11.01
CA ALA A 38 6.23 -10.74 -10.54
C ALA A 38 7.00 -9.80 -9.60
N GLY A 39 7.20 -10.24 -8.35
CA GLY A 39 8.00 -9.50 -7.37
C GLY A 39 9.49 -9.57 -7.74
N VAL A 40 10.10 -8.42 -8.05
CA VAL A 40 11.52 -8.32 -8.40
C VAL A 40 12.19 -7.13 -7.72
N ALA A 41 13.46 -7.25 -7.37
CA ALA A 41 14.21 -6.15 -6.75
C ALA A 41 14.48 -5.00 -7.75
N ALA A 42 14.66 -5.33 -9.03
CA ALA A 42 14.93 -4.38 -10.11
C ALA A 42 13.64 -3.97 -10.85
N ALA A 43 12.57 -3.66 -10.10
CA ALA A 43 11.31 -3.19 -10.65
C ALA A 43 11.41 -1.73 -11.15
N PRO A 44 10.44 -1.24 -11.94
CA PRO A 44 10.38 0.16 -12.35
C PRO A 44 10.48 1.11 -11.15
N SER A 45 11.36 2.11 -11.23
CA SER A 45 11.56 3.13 -10.19
C SER A 45 11.21 4.54 -10.65
N THR A 46 10.75 4.68 -11.90
CA THR A 46 10.22 5.91 -12.47
C THR A 46 8.90 5.64 -13.18
N TYR A 47 8.05 6.65 -13.27
CA TYR A 47 6.77 6.52 -13.97
C TYR A 47 6.93 6.13 -15.45
N GLN A 48 7.97 6.63 -16.12
CA GLN A 48 8.27 6.24 -17.51
C GLN A 48 8.62 4.75 -17.63
N GLN A 49 9.43 4.21 -16.72
CA GLN A 49 9.75 2.78 -16.70
C GLN A 49 8.49 1.94 -16.42
N LEU A 50 7.63 2.39 -15.51
CA LEU A 50 6.39 1.68 -15.17
C LEU A 50 5.46 1.62 -16.39
N ARG A 51 5.27 2.74 -17.09
CA ARG A 51 4.49 2.77 -18.34
C ARG A 51 5.04 1.83 -19.41
N GLY A 52 6.36 1.77 -19.55
CA GLY A 52 7.02 0.85 -20.49
C GLY A 52 6.80 -0.62 -20.11
N ALA A 53 6.98 -0.97 -18.83
CA ALA A 53 6.74 -2.32 -18.32
C ALA A 53 5.26 -2.73 -18.46
N PHE A 54 4.33 -1.82 -18.18
CA PHE A 54 2.90 -2.04 -18.34
C PHE A 54 2.52 -2.28 -19.81
N ALA A 55 3.04 -1.47 -20.74
CA ALA A 55 2.82 -1.66 -22.17
C ALA A 55 3.34 -3.03 -22.65
N HIS A 56 4.54 -3.42 -22.21
CA HIS A 56 5.09 -4.75 -22.49
C HIS A 56 4.18 -5.87 -21.98
N SER A 57 3.76 -5.82 -20.72
CA SER A 57 2.83 -6.80 -20.14
C SER A 57 1.49 -6.87 -20.87
N GLN A 58 0.97 -5.73 -21.33
CA GLN A 58 -0.26 -5.67 -22.11
C GLN A 58 -0.10 -6.29 -23.51
N GLU A 59 1.07 -6.14 -24.13
CA GLU A 59 1.36 -6.69 -25.46
C GLU A 59 1.67 -8.19 -25.45
N THR A 60 2.39 -8.68 -24.43
CA THR A 60 2.88 -10.07 -24.40
C THR A 60 2.10 -10.99 -23.47
N GLY A 61 1.39 -10.43 -22.49
CA GLY A 61 0.79 -11.19 -21.38
C GLY A 61 1.78 -11.54 -20.26
N ASP A 62 3.05 -11.12 -20.37
CA ASP A 62 4.03 -11.32 -19.32
C ASP A 62 3.64 -10.58 -18.03
N PRO A 63 3.96 -11.12 -16.83
CA PRO A 63 3.63 -10.46 -15.57
C PRO A 63 4.34 -9.11 -15.42
N LEU A 64 3.65 -8.13 -14.84
CA LEU A 64 4.23 -6.82 -14.53
C LEU A 64 5.30 -6.95 -13.43
N PRO A 65 6.55 -6.51 -13.64
CA PRO A 65 7.55 -6.46 -12.59
C PRO A 65 7.17 -5.41 -11.55
N VAL A 66 7.02 -5.82 -10.29
CA VAL A 66 6.70 -4.96 -9.15
C VAL A 66 7.75 -5.11 -8.07
N SER A 67 8.04 -4.03 -7.33
CA SER A 67 9.17 -4.03 -6.40
C SER A 67 8.94 -5.01 -5.25
N SER A 68 9.87 -5.94 -5.05
CA SER A 68 9.88 -6.84 -3.89
C SER A 68 10.62 -6.27 -2.67
N LEU A 69 11.21 -5.09 -2.79
CA LEU A 69 11.99 -4.45 -1.71
C LEU A 69 11.04 -3.94 -0.61
N PHE A 70 11.45 -4.04 0.66
CA PHE A 70 10.68 -3.57 1.82
C PHE A 70 9.31 -4.25 1.95
N CYS A 71 9.22 -5.53 1.59
CA CYS A 71 8.00 -6.32 1.69
C CYS A 71 8.00 -7.30 2.88
N GLU A 72 9.15 -7.54 3.51
CA GLU A 72 9.33 -8.57 4.53
C GLU A 72 8.53 -8.30 5.80
N SER A 73 8.58 -7.05 6.28
CA SER A 73 7.74 -6.59 7.40
C SER A 73 6.62 -5.77 6.81
N THR A 74 5.38 -6.26 6.88
CA THR A 74 4.24 -5.63 6.20
C THR A 74 2.96 -5.56 7.03
N THR A 75 2.09 -4.60 6.67
CA THR A 75 0.75 -4.47 7.24
C THR A 75 -0.19 -5.61 6.82
N TYR A 76 0.09 -6.32 5.72
CA TYR A 76 -0.70 -7.45 5.20
C TYR A 76 -0.27 -8.78 5.80
N ASP A 77 -1.03 -9.87 5.65
CA ASP A 77 -0.72 -11.17 6.29
C ASP A 77 0.65 -11.73 5.90
N SER A 78 1.14 -11.47 4.68
CA SER A 78 2.43 -11.97 4.20
C SER A 78 3.13 -11.00 3.24
N PRO A 79 4.45 -11.16 3.00
CA PRO A 79 5.16 -10.37 2.00
C PRO A 79 4.56 -10.49 0.58
N GLU A 80 4.00 -11.65 0.24
CA GLU A 80 3.33 -11.86 -1.04
C GLU A 80 2.10 -10.95 -1.18
N ASP A 81 1.38 -10.68 -0.10
CA ASP A 81 0.21 -9.79 -0.11
C ASP A 81 0.61 -8.32 -0.31
N ASN A 82 1.79 -7.94 0.18
CA ASN A 82 2.34 -6.62 -0.10
C ASN A 82 2.74 -6.49 -1.58
N ILE A 83 3.33 -7.53 -2.16
CA ILE A 83 3.63 -7.58 -3.60
C ILE A 83 2.33 -7.48 -4.44
N ARG A 84 1.26 -8.15 -4.00
CA ARG A 84 -0.08 -8.03 -4.62
C ARG A 84 -0.62 -6.61 -4.55
N PHE A 85 -0.49 -5.97 -3.38
CA PHE A 85 -0.87 -4.58 -3.24
C PHE A 85 -0.07 -3.67 -4.18
N ARG A 86 1.25 -3.86 -4.28
CA ARG A 86 2.11 -3.09 -5.19
C ARG A 86 1.72 -3.25 -6.65
N TYR A 87 1.36 -4.46 -7.08
CA TYR A 87 0.78 -4.65 -8.41
C TYR A 87 -0.50 -3.85 -8.60
N TYR A 88 -1.43 -3.97 -7.67
CA TYR A 88 -2.68 -3.22 -7.74
C TYR A 88 -2.43 -1.70 -7.76
N HIS A 89 -1.48 -1.21 -6.96
CA HIS A 89 -1.05 0.18 -6.89
C HIS A 89 -0.41 0.67 -8.20
N ASP A 90 0.63 -0.02 -8.67
CA ASP A 90 1.40 0.33 -9.87
C ASP A 90 0.52 0.33 -11.14
N VAL A 91 -0.42 -0.62 -11.26
CA VAL A 91 -1.40 -0.59 -12.34
C VAL A 91 -2.23 0.69 -12.31
N HIS A 92 -2.62 1.17 -11.13
CA HIS A 92 -3.50 2.33 -11.00
C HIS A 92 -2.77 3.66 -11.15
N HIS A 93 -1.46 3.73 -10.92
CA HIS A 93 -0.64 4.82 -11.47
C HIS A 93 -0.85 4.97 -12.98
N VAL A 94 -0.72 3.86 -13.73
CA VAL A 94 -0.84 3.90 -15.20
C VAL A 94 -2.28 4.20 -15.63
N ARG A 95 -3.28 3.57 -15.01
CA ARG A 95 -4.70 3.78 -15.37
C ARG A 95 -5.18 5.20 -15.09
N LEU A 96 -4.69 5.84 -14.02
CA LEU A 96 -5.12 7.18 -13.60
C LEU A 96 -4.19 8.28 -14.13
N GLY A 97 -3.05 7.93 -14.73
CA GLY A 97 -2.11 8.91 -15.26
C GLY A 97 -1.22 9.56 -14.19
N LEU A 98 -1.09 8.94 -13.02
CA LEU A 98 -0.42 9.48 -11.83
C LEU A 98 1.04 9.02 -11.77
N SER A 99 1.99 9.95 -11.63
CA SER A 99 3.41 9.64 -11.50
C SER A 99 3.79 9.25 -10.05
N PHE A 100 5.08 9.12 -9.77
CA PHE A 100 5.61 8.85 -8.42
C PHE A 100 5.96 10.13 -7.64
N ASN A 101 5.53 11.30 -8.12
CA ASN A 101 5.64 12.52 -7.35
C ASN A 101 4.70 12.45 -6.13
N LEU A 102 5.07 13.07 -5.01
CA LEU A 102 4.34 12.93 -3.75
C LEU A 102 2.88 13.40 -3.81
N ASP A 103 2.57 14.38 -4.65
CA ASP A 103 1.21 14.85 -4.90
C ASP A 103 0.36 13.80 -5.64
N ASP A 104 0.93 13.17 -6.67
CA ASP A 104 0.30 12.07 -7.41
C ASP A 104 0.13 10.81 -6.53
N GLU A 105 1.13 10.48 -5.70
CA GLU A 105 1.04 9.40 -4.71
C GLU A 105 -0.09 9.67 -3.70
N LEU A 106 -0.25 10.92 -3.26
CA LEU A 106 -1.33 11.30 -2.35
C LEU A 106 -2.70 11.20 -3.02
N GLU A 107 -2.81 11.58 -4.30
CA GLU A 107 -4.03 11.40 -5.08
C GLU A 107 -4.39 9.92 -5.24
N LEU A 108 -3.41 9.07 -5.58
CA LEU A 108 -3.61 7.64 -5.71
C LEU A 108 -3.98 6.99 -4.36
N ALA A 109 -3.34 7.41 -3.27
CA ALA A 109 -3.70 6.98 -1.92
C ALA A 109 -5.16 7.31 -1.58
N GLN A 110 -5.62 8.52 -1.91
CA GLN A 110 -7.00 8.93 -1.71
C GLN A 110 -7.97 8.11 -2.59
N TRP A 111 -7.58 7.78 -3.82
CA TRP A 111 -8.33 6.88 -4.68
C TRP A 111 -8.47 5.48 -4.05
N HIS A 112 -7.38 4.88 -3.57
CA HIS A 112 -7.42 3.57 -2.90
C HIS A 112 -8.32 3.57 -1.66
N LEU A 113 -8.24 4.61 -0.83
CA LEU A 113 -9.10 4.77 0.34
C LEU A 113 -10.58 4.91 -0.04
N ASN A 114 -10.89 5.60 -1.14
CA ASN A 114 -12.26 5.69 -1.65
C ASN A 114 -12.77 4.33 -2.15
N VAL A 115 -11.94 3.56 -2.87
CA VAL A 115 -12.32 2.21 -3.32
C VAL A 115 -12.54 1.27 -2.14
N LEU A 116 -11.71 1.36 -1.09
CA LEU A 116 -11.87 0.60 0.14
C LEU A 116 -13.17 0.98 0.89
N ALA A 117 -13.48 2.28 0.99
CA ALA A 117 -14.72 2.76 1.59
C ALA A 117 -15.97 2.28 0.81
N LEU A 118 -15.93 2.30 -0.51
CA LEU A 118 -17.01 1.77 -1.36
C LEU A 118 -17.20 0.26 -1.20
N ALA A 119 -16.18 -0.48 -0.76
CA ALA A 119 -16.27 -1.90 -0.43
C ALA A 119 -16.81 -2.16 0.99
N GLY A 120 -17.22 -1.12 1.73
CA GLY A 120 -17.83 -1.23 3.05
C GLY A 120 -16.89 -0.90 4.22
N PHE A 121 -15.62 -0.63 3.96
CA PHE A 121 -14.63 -0.31 4.99
C PHE A 121 -14.40 1.21 5.05
N GLY A 122 -15.35 1.93 5.65
CA GLY A 122 -15.29 3.39 5.76
C GLY A 122 -14.32 3.90 6.85
N LYS A 123 -14.22 5.23 6.97
CA LYS A 123 -13.48 5.90 8.06
C LYS A 123 -13.93 5.36 9.42
N GLY A 124 -12.98 5.06 10.29
CA GLY A 124 -13.22 4.44 11.61
C GLY A 124 -13.24 2.91 11.60
N SER A 125 -13.21 2.27 10.43
CA SER A 125 -12.93 0.83 10.34
C SER A 125 -11.42 0.57 10.40
N LEU A 126 -11.03 -0.56 11.00
CA LEU A 126 -9.62 -0.94 11.10
C LEU A 126 -8.94 -1.06 9.73
N PRO A 127 -9.52 -1.72 8.69
CA PRO A 127 -8.89 -1.77 7.37
C PRO A 127 -8.62 -0.38 6.79
N TYR A 128 -9.55 0.56 6.95
CA TYR A 128 -9.39 1.93 6.45
C TYR A 128 -8.26 2.66 7.17
N GLU A 129 -8.19 2.55 8.49
CA GLU A 129 -7.15 3.20 9.29
C GLU A 129 -5.76 2.60 9.01
N LEU A 130 -5.66 1.27 8.87
CA LEU A 130 -4.43 0.58 8.52
C LEU A 130 -3.94 1.00 7.13
N LEU A 131 -4.82 1.03 6.12
CA LEU A 131 -4.46 1.46 4.77
C LEU A 131 -4.10 2.96 4.73
N THR A 132 -4.77 3.78 5.53
CA THR A 132 -4.44 5.21 5.65
C THR A 132 -3.03 5.41 6.20
N ALA A 133 -2.68 4.71 7.28
CA ALA A 133 -1.34 4.74 7.85
C ALA A 133 -0.30 4.19 6.86
N ASP A 134 -0.66 3.14 6.12
CA ASP A 134 0.23 2.52 5.13
C ASP A 134 0.56 3.46 3.96
N LEU A 135 -0.44 4.11 3.37
CA LEU A 135 -0.23 4.96 2.20
C LEU A 135 0.16 6.38 2.59
N VAL A 136 -0.73 7.08 3.30
CA VAL A 136 -0.55 8.49 3.63
C VAL A 136 0.61 8.68 4.61
N GLY A 137 0.76 7.76 5.57
CA GLY A 137 1.89 7.79 6.49
C GLY A 137 3.23 7.62 5.78
N GLN A 138 3.34 6.67 4.84
CA GLN A 138 4.59 6.49 4.09
C GLN A 138 4.91 7.68 3.20
N ILE A 139 3.91 8.28 2.53
CA ILE A 139 4.08 9.48 1.71
C ILE A 139 4.63 10.65 2.56
N PHE A 140 4.07 10.86 3.76
CA PHE A 140 4.58 11.89 4.67
C PHE A 140 5.98 11.59 5.18
N LEU A 141 6.27 10.34 5.54
CA LEU A 141 7.63 9.97 5.96
C LEU A 141 8.64 10.23 4.83
N MET A 142 8.25 9.90 3.60
CA MET A 142 9.06 10.15 2.42
C MET A 142 9.30 11.65 2.21
N GLY A 143 8.25 12.46 2.28
CA GLY A 143 8.35 13.91 2.12
C GLY A 143 9.16 14.62 3.23
N VAL A 144 9.14 14.11 4.46
CA VAL A 144 9.81 14.76 5.60
C VAL A 144 11.27 14.33 5.74
N ILE A 145 11.58 13.03 5.58
CA ILE A 145 12.93 12.51 5.87
C ILE A 145 13.57 11.70 4.73
N GLY A 146 12.93 11.55 3.58
CA GLY A 146 13.60 10.92 2.44
C GLY A 146 13.79 9.40 2.56
N ARG A 147 12.99 8.68 3.38
CA ARG A 147 12.98 7.19 3.38
C ARG A 147 11.62 6.54 3.66
N PHE A 148 11.52 5.26 3.32
CA PHE A 148 10.47 4.34 3.77
C PHE A 148 10.61 4.01 5.27
N PRO A 149 9.55 3.48 5.91
CA PRO A 149 9.64 2.94 7.26
C PRO A 149 10.66 1.80 7.32
N LEU A 150 11.40 1.69 8.43
CA LEU A 150 12.33 0.57 8.67
C LEU A 150 11.58 -0.75 8.87
N ASP A 151 10.36 -0.67 9.40
CA ASP A 151 9.45 -1.79 9.60
C ASP A 151 8.02 -1.28 9.37
N GLN A 152 7.45 -1.59 8.20
CA GLN A 152 6.12 -1.13 7.79
C GLN A 152 5.04 -1.59 8.77
N SER A 153 5.11 -2.84 9.23
CA SER A 153 4.11 -3.43 10.13
C SER A 153 4.05 -2.67 11.46
N ARG A 154 5.21 -2.39 12.04
CA ARG A 154 5.34 -1.64 13.28
C ARG A 154 4.97 -0.17 13.09
N PHE A 155 5.37 0.43 11.97
CA PHE A 155 5.02 1.81 11.65
C PHE A 155 3.50 1.99 11.59
N VAL A 156 2.81 1.15 10.81
CA VAL A 156 1.35 1.19 10.66
C VAL A 156 0.66 0.96 12.00
N ALA A 157 1.08 -0.05 12.77
CA ALA A 157 0.52 -0.30 14.11
C ALA A 157 0.69 0.92 15.03
N THR A 158 1.87 1.54 15.03
CA THR A 158 2.15 2.73 15.87
C THR A 158 1.31 3.93 15.43
N CYS A 159 1.15 4.16 14.12
CA CYS A 159 0.28 5.22 13.59
C CYS A 159 -1.18 5.00 13.96
N HIS A 160 -1.66 3.75 13.96
CA HIS A 160 -3.01 3.44 14.39
C HIS A 160 -3.20 3.64 15.90
N GLU A 161 -2.28 3.14 16.73
CA GLU A 161 -2.38 3.21 18.20
C GLU A 161 -2.23 4.65 18.74
N ALA A 162 -1.27 5.41 18.22
CA ALA A 162 -0.89 6.73 18.74
C ALA A 162 -1.39 7.90 17.88
N GLY A 163 -2.05 7.61 16.76
CA GLY A 163 -2.39 8.57 15.72
C GLY A 163 -1.24 8.82 14.73
N LEU A 164 -1.60 9.22 13.51
CA LEU A 164 -0.69 9.32 12.37
C LEU A 164 0.55 10.18 12.66
N VAL A 165 0.37 11.38 13.21
CA VAL A 165 1.47 12.32 13.51
C VAL A 165 2.43 11.76 14.56
N SER A 166 1.89 11.15 15.63
CA SER A 166 2.72 10.55 16.69
C SER A 166 3.50 9.35 16.16
N GLY A 167 2.88 8.51 15.33
CA GLY A 167 3.55 7.38 14.69
C GLY A 167 4.66 7.82 13.72
N LEU A 168 4.42 8.87 12.93
CA LEU A 168 5.45 9.50 12.10
C LEU A 168 6.65 9.98 12.93
N LEU A 169 6.41 10.73 14.00
CA LEU A 169 7.49 11.21 14.88
C LEU A 169 8.26 10.06 15.54
N ALA A 170 7.56 8.99 15.92
CA ALA A 170 8.20 7.80 16.48
C ALA A 170 9.13 7.13 15.46
N GLU A 171 8.68 6.97 14.22
CA GLU A 171 9.45 6.35 13.14
C GLU A 171 10.63 7.24 12.69
N ILE A 172 10.44 8.56 12.61
CA ILE A 172 11.52 9.52 12.31
C ILE A 172 12.67 9.42 13.32
N ARG A 173 12.35 9.22 14.61
CA ARG A 173 13.34 9.12 15.69
C ARG A 173 14.06 7.77 15.72
N ARG A 174 13.63 6.77 14.94
CA ARG A 174 14.30 5.47 14.90
C ARG A 174 15.59 5.58 14.10
N LEU A 175 16.64 5.04 14.69
CA LEU A 175 17.92 4.81 14.02
C LEU A 175 17.85 3.46 13.28
N PRO A 176 18.48 3.33 12.10
CA PRO A 176 18.60 2.08 11.37
C PRO A 176 19.34 1.00 12.17
#